data_AF-A0A6I3N0N3-F1
#
_entry.id   AF-A0A6I3N0N3-F1
#
_cell.length_a   1.000
_cell.length_b   1.000
_cell.length_c   1.000
_cell.angle_alpha   90.00
_cell.angle_beta   90.00
_cell.angle_gamma   90.00
#
_symmetry.space_group_name_H-M   'P 1'
#
loop_
_entity.id
_entity.type
_entity.pdbx_description
1 polymer ?
#
loop_
_entity_poly.entity_id
_entity_poly.type
_entity_poly.pdbx_seq_one_letter_code
_entity_poly.pdbx_strand_id
1 'polypeptide(L)'
;MIQKEQIYQFVEAFIAGTENFIVDVKVNAENNIVVEIDSEKGIDIEYCAELSRFIESQLDREVEDFELEVGSAGLGSPFKVLKQYQKNIGNEVEVLTKTGKKFSAILKDAAEDTFTVTVTKQVKPEGAKRKITVEEDEVYSYNEVKYTKYLIRFK
;
A
#
# COMPACT_ATOMS: atom_id res chain seq x y z
N MET A 1 -5.93 14.49 -24.25
CA MET A 1 -6.13 14.03 -22.87
C MET A 1 -5.21 12.87 -22.65
N ILE A 2 -4.34 12.99 -21.66
CA ILE A 2 -3.38 11.95 -21.32
C ILE A 2 -4.15 10.74 -20.76
N GLN A 3 -3.85 9.55 -21.29
CA GLN A 3 -4.51 8.33 -20.88
C GLN A 3 -3.77 7.68 -19.70
N LYS A 4 -4.53 7.16 -18.74
CA LYS A 4 -3.97 6.45 -17.58
C LYS A 4 -3.12 5.26 -18.01
N GLU A 5 -3.58 4.53 -19.02
CA GLU A 5 -2.91 3.34 -19.57
C GLU A 5 -1.53 3.68 -20.14
N GLN A 6 -1.39 4.86 -20.78
CA GLN A 6 -0.11 5.33 -21.30
C GLN A 6 0.89 5.60 -20.16
N ILE A 7 0.46 6.29 -19.10
CA ILE A 7 1.31 6.52 -17.92
C ILE A 7 1.70 5.20 -17.25
N TYR A 8 0.75 4.27 -17.13
CA TYR A 8 1.02 2.95 -16.57
C TYR A 8 2.12 2.22 -17.34
N GLN A 9 2.06 2.22 -18.68
CA GLN A 9 3.07 1.59 -19.53
C GLN A 9 4.46 2.22 -19.38
N PHE A 10 4.53 3.55 -19.26
CA PHE A 10 5.81 4.24 -19.02
C PHE A 10 6.41 3.84 -17.68
N VAL A 11 5.62 3.84 -16.62
CA VAL A 11 6.09 3.43 -15.29
C VAL A 11 6.51 1.97 -15.30
N GLU A 12 5.71 1.08 -15.92
CA GLU A 12 6.02 -0.34 -16.04
C GLU A 12 7.34 -0.59 -16.78
N ALA A 13 7.58 0.13 -17.88
CA ALA A 13 8.83 0.05 -18.63
C ALA A 13 10.03 0.52 -17.81
N PHE A 14 9.89 1.60 -17.03
CA PHE A 14 10.96 2.15 -16.20
C PHE A 14 11.35 1.21 -15.05
N ILE A 15 10.37 0.61 -14.38
CA ILE A 15 10.60 -0.28 -13.24
C ILE A 15 10.92 -1.73 -13.67
N ALA A 16 10.84 -2.04 -14.97
CA ALA A 16 11.09 -3.39 -15.48
C ALA A 16 12.49 -3.89 -15.08
N GLY A 17 12.55 -5.09 -14.48
CA GLY A 17 13.80 -5.68 -13.98
C GLY A 17 14.23 -5.20 -12.59
N THR A 18 13.43 -4.34 -11.94
CA THR A 18 13.61 -3.97 -10.53
C THR A 18 12.63 -4.72 -9.63
N GLU A 19 12.81 -4.60 -8.31
CA GLU A 19 11.87 -5.11 -7.29
C GLU A 19 10.71 -4.14 -7.02
N ASN A 20 10.68 -2.99 -7.71
CA ASN A 20 9.69 -1.95 -7.48
C ASN A 20 8.37 -2.31 -8.16
N PHE A 21 7.27 -1.77 -7.64
CA PHE A 21 5.95 -2.02 -8.19
C PHE A 21 5.06 -0.79 -8.12
N ILE A 22 4.13 -0.72 -9.07
CA ILE A 22 3.12 0.33 -9.15
C ILE A 22 2.08 0.10 -8.03
N VAL A 23 1.83 1.13 -7.25
CA VAL A 23 0.78 1.16 -6.23
C VAL A 23 -0.47 1.84 -6.76
N ASP A 24 -0.33 2.96 -7.47
CA ASP A 24 -1.45 3.69 -8.04
C ASP A 24 -1.00 4.57 -9.20
N VAL A 25 -1.88 4.74 -10.17
CA VAL A 25 -1.73 5.73 -11.24
C VAL A 25 -3.07 6.40 -11.42
N LYS A 26 -3.10 7.72 -11.27
CA LYS A 26 -4.28 8.55 -11.48
C LYS A 26 -3.99 9.60 -12.51
N VAL A 27 -4.95 9.80 -13.41
CA VAL A 27 -4.96 10.91 -14.36
C VAL A 27 -6.37 11.47 -14.32
N ASN A 28 -6.51 12.77 -14.06
CA ASN A 28 -7.81 13.44 -14.06
C ASN A 28 -8.08 14.15 -15.41
N ALA A 29 -9.23 14.80 -15.54
CA ALA A 29 -9.61 15.51 -16.75
C ALA A 29 -8.76 16.76 -17.07
N GLU A 30 -8.02 17.27 -16.08
CA GLU A 30 -7.11 18.41 -16.20
C GLU A 30 -5.67 17.98 -16.46
N ASN A 31 -5.44 16.69 -16.78
CA ASN A 31 -4.10 16.11 -16.93
C ASN A 31 -3.22 16.23 -15.67
N ASN A 32 -3.81 16.24 -14.48
CA ASN A 32 -3.06 16.06 -13.24
C ASN A 32 -2.78 14.56 -13.06
N ILE A 33 -1.50 14.20 -13.13
CA ILE A 33 -0.99 12.84 -13.10
C ILE A 33 -0.36 12.60 -11.74
N VAL A 34 -0.82 11.56 -11.04
CA VAL A 34 -0.22 11.10 -9.78
C VAL A 34 0.22 9.66 -9.95
N VAL A 35 1.50 9.40 -9.75
CA VAL A 35 2.11 8.08 -9.79
C VAL A 35 2.63 7.74 -8.39
N GLU A 36 2.12 6.65 -7.84
CA GLU A 36 2.62 6.07 -6.59
C GLU A 36 3.30 4.74 -6.89
N ILE A 37 4.55 4.61 -6.46
CA ILE A 37 5.33 3.36 -6.53
C ILE A 37 5.76 2.92 -5.13
N ASP A 38 6.14 1.66 -5.01
CA ASP A 38 6.63 1.12 -3.75
C ASP A 38 7.62 -0.02 -4.00
N SER A 39 8.34 -0.38 -2.95
CA SER A 39 9.37 -1.43 -2.97
C SER A 39 9.42 -2.12 -1.60
N GLU A 40 10.04 -3.30 -1.57
CA GLU A 40 10.37 -3.98 -0.31
C GLU A 40 11.44 -3.20 0.48
N LYS A 41 12.40 -2.60 -0.22
CA LYS A 41 13.53 -1.87 0.39
C LYS A 41 13.27 -0.38 0.57
N GLY A 42 12.07 0.07 0.20
CA GLY A 42 11.72 1.49 0.10
C GLY A 42 12.19 2.11 -1.22
N ILE A 43 11.70 3.31 -1.47
CA ILE A 43 12.02 4.12 -2.65
C ILE A 43 12.65 5.41 -2.14
N ASP A 44 13.84 5.74 -2.64
CA ASP A 44 14.49 7.00 -2.33
C ASP A 44 13.96 8.15 -3.21
N ILE A 45 14.28 9.38 -2.81
CA ILE A 45 13.81 10.58 -3.50
C ILE A 45 14.41 10.72 -4.90
N GLU A 46 15.63 10.23 -5.09
CA GLU A 46 16.35 10.33 -6.36
C GLU A 46 15.68 9.45 -7.41
N TYR A 47 15.26 8.24 -7.04
CA TYR A 47 14.52 7.31 -7.89
C TYR A 47 13.17 7.89 -8.33
N CYS A 48 12.44 8.56 -7.43
CA CYS A 48 11.22 9.28 -7.80
C CYS A 48 11.51 10.41 -8.80
N ALA A 49 12.61 11.14 -8.62
CA ALA A 49 13.02 12.20 -9.54
C ALA A 49 13.43 11.65 -10.92
N GLU A 50 14.12 10.51 -10.97
CA GLU A 50 14.47 9.82 -12.21
C GLU A 50 13.21 9.33 -12.96
N LEU A 51 12.28 8.69 -12.26
CA LEU A 51 11.02 8.25 -12.85
C LEU A 51 10.20 9.44 -13.36
N SER A 52 10.16 10.56 -12.61
CA SER A 52 9.50 11.79 -13.05
C SER A 52 10.09 12.31 -14.36
N ARG A 53 11.41 12.47 -14.44
CA ARG A 53 12.12 12.90 -15.67
C ARG A 53 11.88 11.93 -16.83
N PHE A 54 11.85 10.63 -16.56
CA PHE A 54 11.56 9.62 -17.57
C PHE A 54 10.15 9.81 -18.15
N ILE A 55 9.12 9.92 -17.32
CA ILE A 55 7.73 10.13 -17.77
C ILE A 55 7.62 11.44 -18.55
N GLU A 56 8.22 12.53 -18.06
CA GLU A 56 8.23 13.82 -18.76
C GLU A 56 8.88 13.72 -20.14
N SER A 57 9.94 12.91 -20.29
CA SER A 57 10.58 12.72 -21.61
C SER A 57 9.70 12.00 -22.64
N GLN A 58 8.65 11.29 -22.18
CA GLN A 58 7.71 10.58 -23.05
C GLN A 58 6.45 11.40 -23.37
N LEU A 59 6.28 12.57 -22.75
CA LEU A 59 5.13 13.43 -22.92
C LEU A 59 5.56 14.75 -23.56
N ASP A 60 4.71 15.28 -24.45
CA ASP A 60 4.95 16.56 -25.09
C ASP A 60 4.13 17.66 -24.41
N ARG A 61 4.81 18.46 -23.57
CA ARG A 61 4.21 19.61 -22.85
C ARG A 61 3.74 20.72 -23.78
N GLU A 62 4.25 20.80 -25.01
CA GLU A 62 3.80 21.82 -25.98
C GLU A 62 2.46 21.42 -26.62
N VAL A 63 2.15 20.13 -26.64
CA VAL A 63 0.89 19.60 -27.18
C VAL A 63 -0.20 19.53 -26.11
N GLU A 64 0.13 19.05 -24.92
CA GLU A 64 -0.81 19.00 -23.79
C GLU A 64 -0.15 19.46 -22.50
N ASP A 65 -0.74 20.47 -21.85
CA ASP A 65 -0.33 20.89 -20.52
C ASP A 65 -0.71 19.83 -19.47
N PHE A 66 0.17 19.62 -18.48
CA PHE A 66 0.00 18.61 -17.43
C PHE A 66 0.80 18.92 -16.17
N GLU A 67 0.28 18.42 -15.05
CA GLU A 67 0.99 18.36 -13.77
C GLU A 67 1.37 16.90 -13.49
N LEU A 68 2.60 16.65 -13.03
CA LEU A 68 3.08 15.31 -12.72
C LEU A 68 3.64 15.26 -11.29
N GLU A 69 3.04 14.41 -10.47
CA GLU A 69 3.54 14.04 -9.14
C GLU A 69 3.96 12.56 -9.15
N VAL A 70 5.22 12.31 -8.78
CA VAL A 70 5.76 10.95 -8.62
C VAL A 70 6.23 10.80 -7.18
N GLY A 71 5.71 9.79 -6.49
CA GLY A 71 6.01 9.57 -5.08
C GLY A 71 6.04 8.10 -4.69
N SER A 72 6.60 7.84 -3.52
CA SER A 72 6.51 6.53 -2.88
C SER A 72 5.22 6.39 -2.08
N ALA A 73 4.71 5.17 -1.94
CA ALA A 73 3.59 4.92 -1.05
C ALA A 73 4.01 5.22 0.40
N GLY A 74 3.40 6.25 0.99
CA GLY A 74 3.74 6.67 2.35
C GLY A 74 3.55 5.57 3.39
N LEU A 75 4.44 5.50 4.38
CA LEU A 75 4.43 4.46 5.42
C LEU A 75 3.12 4.40 6.24
N GLY A 76 2.37 5.50 6.31
CA GLY A 76 1.07 5.57 6.99
C GLY A 76 -0.14 5.43 6.07
N SER A 77 0.08 5.25 4.77
CA SER A 77 -1.00 5.18 3.78
C SER A 77 -1.65 3.79 3.79
N PRO A 78 -2.97 3.71 3.53
CA PRO A 78 -3.64 2.45 3.25
C PRO A 78 -2.95 1.66 2.13
N PHE A 79 -2.85 0.35 2.32
CA PHE A 79 -2.43 -0.55 1.26
C PHE A 79 -3.49 -0.59 0.18
N LYS A 80 -3.07 -0.38 -1.07
CA LYS A 80 -3.94 -0.36 -2.26
C LYS A 80 -3.81 -1.63 -3.10
N VAL A 81 -2.63 -2.27 -3.08
CA VAL A 81 -2.33 -3.45 -3.91
C VAL A 81 -1.82 -4.62 -3.08
N LEU A 82 -2.03 -5.85 -3.59
CA LEU A 82 -1.62 -7.09 -2.93
C LEU A 82 -0.14 -7.11 -2.52
N LYS A 83 0.76 -6.60 -3.39
CA LYS A 83 2.20 -6.52 -3.09
C LYS A 83 2.51 -5.74 -1.81
N GLN A 84 1.71 -4.73 -1.45
CA GLN A 84 1.88 -4.00 -0.19
C GLN A 84 1.50 -4.84 1.03
N TYR A 85 0.51 -5.73 0.91
CA TYR A 85 0.22 -6.70 1.96
C TYR A 85 1.36 -7.73 2.06
N GLN A 86 1.78 -8.29 0.93
CA GLN A 86 2.83 -9.32 0.90
C GLN A 86 4.14 -8.84 1.53
N LYS A 87 4.62 -7.63 1.18
CA LYS A 87 5.85 -7.08 1.78
C LYS A 87 5.75 -6.78 3.28
N ASN A 88 4.52 -6.69 3.81
CA ASN A 88 4.27 -6.38 5.21
C ASN A 88 3.91 -7.63 6.04
N ILE A 89 4.02 -8.84 5.47
CA ILE A 89 3.89 -10.08 6.25
C ILE A 89 4.97 -10.09 7.35
N GLY A 90 4.55 -10.42 8.57
CA GLY A 90 5.34 -10.38 9.79
C GLY A 90 5.31 -9.03 10.52
N ASN A 91 4.80 -7.97 9.92
CA ASN A 91 4.73 -6.64 10.52
C ASN A 91 3.38 -6.37 11.20
N GLU A 92 3.39 -5.43 12.16
CA GLU A 92 2.16 -4.95 12.79
C GLU A 92 1.42 -3.97 11.85
N VAL A 93 0.13 -4.22 11.65
CA VAL A 93 -0.76 -3.43 10.81
C VAL A 93 -1.96 -2.93 11.62
N GLU A 94 -2.51 -1.79 11.23
CA GLU A 94 -3.81 -1.31 11.69
C GLU A 94 -4.86 -1.67 10.63
N VAL A 95 -5.90 -2.38 11.04
CA VAL A 95 -7.03 -2.75 10.20
C VAL A 95 -8.27 -2.00 10.67
N LEU A 96 -8.95 -1.33 9.75
CA LEU A 96 -10.30 -0.79 9.95
C LEU A 96 -11.28 -1.57 9.08
N THR A 97 -12.16 -2.33 9.71
CA THR A 97 -13.23 -3.07 9.03
C THR A 97 -14.34 -2.14 8.52
N LYS A 98 -15.14 -2.58 7.55
CA LYS A 98 -16.33 -1.84 7.08
C LYS A 98 -17.38 -1.67 8.16
N THR A 99 -17.44 -2.57 9.14
CA THR A 99 -18.30 -2.47 10.33
C THR A 99 -17.82 -1.44 11.35
N GLY A 100 -16.64 -0.84 11.14
CA GLY A 100 -16.08 0.21 11.99
C GLY A 100 -15.18 -0.29 13.12
N LYS A 101 -14.97 -1.61 13.26
CA LYS A 101 -13.98 -2.16 14.20
C LYS A 101 -12.57 -1.82 13.71
N LYS A 102 -11.82 -1.11 14.54
CA LYS A 102 -10.39 -0.77 14.33
C LYS A 102 -9.53 -1.54 15.33
N PHE A 103 -8.47 -2.19 14.86
CA PHE A 103 -7.57 -2.96 15.73
C PHE A 103 -6.18 -3.09 15.12
N SER A 104 -5.19 -3.41 15.95
CA SER A 104 -3.85 -3.78 15.50
C SER A 104 -3.65 -5.29 15.56
N ALA A 105 -2.87 -5.81 14.61
CA ALA A 105 -2.59 -7.23 14.47
C ALA A 105 -1.29 -7.44 13.69
N ILE A 106 -0.71 -8.63 13.78
CA ILE A 106 0.43 -9.01 12.93
C ILE A 106 -0.12 -9.57 11.62
N LEU A 107 0.31 -9.04 10.48
CA LEU A 107 -0.06 -9.59 9.17
C LEU A 107 0.66 -10.92 8.96
N LYS A 108 -0.08 -12.00 8.77
CA LYS A 108 0.47 -13.37 8.71
C LYS A 108 0.55 -13.91 7.29
N ASP A 109 -0.44 -13.59 6.46
CA ASP A 109 -0.52 -14.07 5.08
C ASP A 109 -1.35 -13.12 4.21
N ALA A 110 -1.09 -13.13 2.90
CA ALA A 110 -1.81 -12.31 1.91
C ALA A 110 -1.92 -13.05 0.56
N ALA A 111 -3.14 -13.45 0.22
CA ALA A 111 -3.53 -14.10 -1.03
C ALA A 111 -4.33 -13.13 -1.92
N GLU A 112 -4.80 -13.57 -3.09
CA GLU A 112 -5.45 -12.68 -4.07
C GLU A 112 -6.74 -11.99 -3.55
N ASP A 113 -7.56 -12.70 -2.78
CA ASP A 113 -8.87 -12.21 -2.31
C ASP A 113 -8.92 -11.91 -0.80
N THR A 114 -7.96 -12.45 -0.04
CA THR A 114 -7.99 -12.48 1.41
C THR A 114 -6.61 -12.28 2.03
N PHE A 115 -6.59 -11.82 3.26
CA PHE A 115 -5.39 -11.76 4.09
C PHE A 115 -5.69 -12.28 5.50
N THR A 116 -4.65 -12.80 6.16
CA THR A 116 -4.74 -13.35 7.51
C THR A 116 -3.96 -12.47 8.47
N VAL A 117 -4.56 -12.16 9.62
CA VAL A 117 -3.90 -11.41 10.69
C VAL A 117 -3.97 -12.16 12.01
N THR A 118 -2.90 -12.12 12.79
CA THR A 118 -2.86 -12.65 14.15
C THR A 118 -3.17 -11.55 15.14
N VAL A 119 -4.29 -11.67 15.85
CA VAL A 119 -4.77 -10.72 16.84
C VAL A 119 -4.40 -11.20 18.25
N THR A 120 -3.78 -10.32 19.04
CA THR A 120 -3.47 -10.60 20.45
C THR A 120 -4.62 -10.18 21.35
N LYS A 121 -5.28 -11.14 22.00
CA LYS A 121 -6.39 -10.91 22.94
C LYS A 121 -5.97 -11.25 24.37
N GLN A 122 -6.39 -10.43 25.34
CA GLN A 122 -6.27 -10.78 26.76
C GLN A 122 -7.57 -11.38 27.27
N VAL A 123 -7.57 -12.68 27.53
CA VAL A 123 -8.72 -13.40 28.09
C VAL A 123 -8.49 -13.72 29.56
N LYS A 124 -9.56 -13.73 30.36
CA LYS A 124 -9.53 -14.19 31.75
C LYS A 124 -10.28 -15.52 31.82
N PRO A 125 -9.58 -16.67 31.84
CA PRO A 125 -10.22 -17.97 31.99
C PRO A 125 -11.03 -18.04 33.28
N GLU A 126 -12.10 -18.81 33.26
CA GLU A 126 -12.96 -19.01 34.43
C GLU A 126 -12.14 -19.63 35.58
N GLY A 127 -12.08 -18.95 36.72
CA GLY A 127 -11.24 -19.33 37.87
C GLY A 127 -9.81 -18.77 37.90
N ALA A 128 -9.33 -18.12 36.84
CA ALA A 128 -7.98 -17.55 36.82
C ALA A 128 -7.89 -16.18 37.52
N LYS A 129 -6.88 -16.00 38.39
CA LYS A 129 -6.61 -14.71 39.05
C LYS A 129 -6.01 -13.65 38.12
N ARG A 130 -5.43 -14.05 36.99
CA ARG A 130 -4.74 -13.15 36.04
C ARG A 130 -5.25 -13.39 34.61
N LYS A 131 -5.18 -12.35 33.77
CA LYS A 131 -5.44 -12.45 32.34
C LYS A 131 -4.30 -13.21 31.66
N ILE A 132 -4.62 -14.05 30.70
CA ILE A 132 -3.66 -14.68 29.79
C ILE A 132 -3.77 -14.04 28.42
N THR A 133 -2.64 -13.96 27.72
CA THR A 133 -2.57 -13.51 26.33
C THR A 133 -2.79 -14.71 25.43
N VAL A 134 -3.74 -14.61 24.50
CA VAL A 134 -4.04 -15.61 23.48
C VAL A 134 -3.91 -14.95 22.12
N GLU A 135 -3.26 -15.64 21.20
CA GLU A 135 -3.16 -15.26 19.79
C GLU A 135 -4.19 -16.04 18.98
N GLU A 136 -4.91 -15.35 18.12
CA GLU A 136 -5.94 -15.93 17.27
C GLU A 136 -5.76 -15.39 15.85
N ASP A 137 -5.77 -16.29 14.87
CA ASP A 137 -5.74 -15.91 13.46
C ASP A 137 -7.16 -15.58 12.99
N GLU A 138 -7.33 -14.39 12.43
CA GLU A 138 -8.55 -13.93 11.80
C GLU A 138 -8.28 -13.72 10.30
N VAL A 139 -9.15 -14.29 9.44
CA VAL A 139 -9.08 -14.14 7.99
C VAL A 139 -10.10 -13.10 7.55
N TYR A 140 -9.68 -12.18 6.68
CA TYR A 140 -10.51 -11.11 6.13
C TYR A 140 -10.41 -11.08 4.61
N SER A 141 -11.52 -10.85 3.93
CA SER A 141 -11.48 -10.42 2.53
C SER A 141 -11.12 -8.93 2.44
N TYR A 142 -10.40 -8.53 1.38
CA TYR A 142 -10.14 -7.11 1.10
C TYR A 142 -11.42 -6.28 1.01
N ASN A 143 -12.54 -6.91 0.62
CA ASN A 143 -13.85 -6.26 0.55
C ASN A 143 -14.52 -6.06 1.91
N GLU A 144 -14.02 -6.63 2.99
CA GLU A 144 -14.59 -6.49 4.34
C GLU A 144 -13.94 -5.36 5.13
N VAL A 145 -12.86 -4.78 4.60
CA VAL A 145 -12.12 -3.70 5.24
C VAL A 145 -12.28 -2.37 4.51
N LYS A 146 -12.21 -1.28 5.29
CA LYS A 146 -12.07 0.09 4.76
C LYS A 146 -10.61 0.38 4.42
N TYR A 147 -9.70 -0.05 5.29
CA TYR A 147 -8.27 -0.02 5.03
C TYR A 147 -7.54 -1.02 5.92
N THR A 148 -6.36 -1.39 5.43
CA THR A 148 -5.25 -1.90 6.22
C THR A 148 -4.05 -1.01 5.94
N LYS A 149 -3.28 -0.66 6.95
CA LYS A 149 -2.04 0.12 6.78
C LYS A 149 -0.98 -0.34 7.78
N TYR A 150 0.27 -0.07 7.46
CA TYR A 150 1.37 -0.30 8.39
C TYR A 150 1.19 0.53 9.66
N LEU A 151 1.38 -0.10 10.83
CA LEU A 151 1.25 0.58 12.11
C LEU A 151 2.62 1.02 12.63
N ILE A 152 2.90 2.33 12.50
CA ILE A 152 4.12 2.93 13.06
C ILE A 152 3.91 3.20 14.54
N ARG A 153 4.77 2.64 15.39
CA ARG A 153 4.86 2.99 16.82
C ARG A 153 6.08 3.86 17.05
N PHE A 154 5.87 5.12 17.40
CA PHE A 154 6.94 5.98 17.91
C PHE A 154 7.27 5.51 19.34
N LYS A 155 8.55 5.24 19.59
CA LYS A 155 9.08 4.97 20.93
C LYS A 155 9.48 6.26 21.62
#